data_AF-A0A3D5XRP3-F1
#
_entry.id   AF-A0A3D5XRP3-F1
#
_cell.length_a   1.000
_cell.length_b   1.000
_cell.length_c   1.000
_cell.angle_alpha   90.00
_cell.angle_beta   90.00
_cell.angle_gamma   90.00
#
_symmetry.space_group_name_H-M   'P 1'
#
loop_
_entity.id
_entity.type
_entity.pdbx_description
1 polymer ?
#
loop_
_entity_poly.entity_id
_entity_poly.type
_entity_poly.pdbx_seq_one_letter_code
_entity_poly.pdbx_strand_id
1 'polypeptide(L)'
;MAIKLAGLTNGTVPATIACLIAGVLGTEFGFVDAKPVNKANSMGFITIINLVLALNGLGNATPEMLQGLVVPLLVVIVTGVTGLALVAIPVGKAFGYSPAYAIALGLNCLLGFPPNMIITNDVARALGKDKVEEGYLNEAMLPNMLIAGFVTVSIGSVVLAS
;
A
#
# COMPACT_ATOMS: atom_id res chain seq x y z
N MET A 1 -9.41 3.32 20.56
CA MET A 1 -10.26 2.11 20.43
C MET A 1 -9.54 1.00 19.66
N ALA A 2 -9.00 1.26 18.47
CA ALA A 2 -8.27 0.26 17.66
C ALA A 2 -7.03 -0.38 18.34
N ILE A 3 -6.23 0.40 19.08
CA ILE A 3 -5.07 -0.13 19.82
C ILE A 3 -5.50 -1.10 20.94
N LYS A 4 -6.66 -0.86 21.58
CA LYS A 4 -7.23 -1.78 22.57
C LYS A 4 -7.76 -3.07 21.92
N LEU A 5 -8.30 -2.96 20.70
CA LEU A 5 -8.71 -4.11 19.87
C LEU A 5 -7.51 -4.98 19.47
N ALA A 6 -6.39 -4.37 19.05
CA ALA A 6 -5.14 -5.11 18.79
C ALA A 6 -4.62 -5.80 20.05
N GLY A 7 -4.67 -5.12 21.21
CA GLY A 7 -4.32 -5.70 22.51
C GLY A 7 -5.22 -6.86 22.96
N LEU A 8 -6.52 -6.85 22.62
CA LEU A 8 -7.45 -7.96 22.89
C LEU A 8 -7.15 -9.21 22.04
N THR A 9 -6.44 -9.07 20.93
CA THR A 9 -6.03 -10.19 20.07
C THR A 9 -4.65 -10.77 20.41
N ASN A 10 -4.03 -10.38 21.54
CA ASN A 10 -2.66 -10.76 21.91
C ASN A 10 -1.63 -10.49 20.80
N GLY A 11 -1.82 -9.45 19.98
CA GLY A 11 -0.91 -9.12 18.88
C GLY A 11 -1.06 -9.98 17.61
N THR A 12 -2.06 -10.87 17.56
CA THR A 12 -2.36 -11.68 16.36
C THR A 12 -2.78 -10.80 15.17
N VAL A 13 -3.50 -9.70 15.44
CA VAL A 13 -3.86 -8.71 14.43
C VAL A 13 -2.97 -7.48 14.59
N PRO A 14 -2.22 -7.06 13.55
CA PRO A 14 -1.40 -5.85 13.61
C PRO A 14 -2.25 -4.62 13.91
N ALA A 15 -1.72 -3.70 14.73
CA ALA A 15 -2.44 -2.50 15.15
C ALA A 15 -2.88 -1.62 13.97
N THR A 16 -2.08 -1.56 12.90
CA THR A 16 -2.39 -0.88 11.63
C THR A 16 -3.64 -1.45 10.95
N ILE A 17 -3.79 -2.78 10.93
CA ILE A 17 -4.97 -3.46 10.38
C ILE A 17 -6.19 -3.26 11.26
N ALA A 18 -6.02 -3.32 12.59
CA ALA A 18 -7.09 -3.00 13.53
C ALA A 18 -7.59 -1.54 13.36
N CYS A 19 -6.68 -0.59 13.11
CA CYS A 19 -7.03 0.80 12.79
C CYS A 19 -7.77 0.91 11.45
N LEU A 20 -7.36 0.17 10.43
CA LEU A 20 -8.06 0.13 9.13
C LEU A 20 -9.50 -0.35 9.30
N ILE A 21 -9.70 -1.49 9.98
CA ILE A 21 -11.04 -2.06 10.22
C ILE A 21 -11.90 -1.10 11.03
N ALA A 22 -11.36 -0.55 12.11
CA ALA A 22 -12.08 0.42 12.93
C ALA A 22 -12.44 1.70 12.17
N GLY A 23 -11.57 2.15 11.24
CA GLY A 23 -11.82 3.28 10.37
C GLY A 23 -12.98 3.03 9.40
N VAL A 24 -12.97 1.87 8.72
CA VAL A 24 -14.06 1.46 7.81
C VAL A 24 -15.38 1.40 8.56
N LEU A 25 -15.43 0.66 9.68
CA LEU A 25 -16.66 0.54 10.48
C LEU A 25 -17.10 1.90 11.05
N GLY A 26 -16.16 2.72 11.52
CA GLY A 26 -16.45 4.06 12.02
C GLY A 26 -17.07 4.96 10.97
N THR A 27 -16.64 4.86 9.71
CA THR A 27 -17.25 5.59 8.59
C THR A 27 -18.62 5.04 8.21
N GLU A 28 -18.80 3.73 8.14
CA GLU A 28 -20.09 3.10 7.81
C GLU A 28 -21.17 3.40 8.86
N PHE A 29 -20.82 3.42 10.14
CA PHE A 29 -21.75 3.78 11.23
C PHE A 29 -21.91 5.29 11.44
N GLY A 30 -21.26 6.13 10.62
CA GLY A 30 -21.38 7.59 10.70
C GLY A 30 -20.66 8.24 11.88
N PHE A 31 -19.80 7.52 12.60
CA PHE A 31 -18.94 8.10 13.64
C PHE A 31 -17.79 8.94 13.08
N VAL A 32 -17.33 8.60 11.87
CA VAL A 32 -16.22 9.25 11.19
C VAL A 32 -16.68 9.71 9.81
N ASP A 33 -16.38 10.95 9.47
CA ASP A 33 -16.65 11.48 8.14
C ASP A 33 -15.98 10.65 7.03
N ALA A 34 -16.71 10.40 5.94
CA ALA A 34 -16.11 9.84 4.72
C ALA A 34 -15.05 10.80 4.16
N LYS A 35 -13.90 10.26 3.75
CA LYS A 35 -12.76 11.02 3.19
C LYS A 35 -12.33 12.20 4.10
N PRO A 36 -12.06 11.96 5.40
CA PRO A 36 -11.86 13.05 6.38
C PRO A 36 -10.61 13.89 6.07
N VAL A 37 -9.57 13.25 5.53
CA VAL A 37 -8.34 13.94 5.09
C VAL A 37 -8.62 14.90 3.92
N ASN A 38 -9.49 14.51 2.98
CA ASN A 38 -9.88 15.36 1.85
C ASN A 38 -10.77 16.51 2.34
N LYS A 39 -11.71 16.25 3.26
CA LYS A 39 -12.54 17.29 3.87
C LYS A 39 -11.71 18.34 4.63
N ALA A 40 -10.65 17.89 5.29
CA ALA A 40 -9.69 18.77 5.96
C ALA A 40 -8.75 19.51 5.01
N ASN A 41 -8.83 19.26 3.69
CA ASN A 41 -7.89 19.76 2.68
C ASN A 41 -6.40 19.44 2.99
N SER A 42 -6.17 18.33 3.69
CA SER A 42 -4.84 17.96 4.22
C SER A 42 -4.11 16.92 3.37
N MET A 43 -4.72 16.43 2.28
CA MET A 43 -4.12 15.39 1.43
C MET A 43 -2.74 15.77 0.90
N GLY A 44 -2.55 17.02 0.44
CA GLY A 44 -1.26 17.51 -0.04
C GLY A 44 -0.20 17.50 1.07
N PHE A 45 -0.57 17.94 2.26
CA PHE A 45 0.32 17.94 3.43
C PHE A 45 0.73 16.52 3.85
N ILE A 46 -0.22 15.59 3.93
CA ILE A 46 0.05 14.18 4.24
C ILE A 46 0.96 13.54 3.18
N THR A 47 0.73 13.86 1.91
CA THR A 47 1.56 13.34 0.81
C THR A 47 3.01 13.82 0.94
N ILE A 48 3.23 15.11 1.22
CA ILE A 48 4.57 15.69 1.39
C ILE A 48 5.29 15.06 2.58
N ILE A 49 4.63 14.96 3.74
CA ILE A 49 5.26 14.37 4.94
C ILE A 49 5.67 12.93 4.68
N ASN A 50 4.79 12.11 4.09
CA ASN A 50 5.13 10.71 3.80
C ASN A 50 6.27 10.59 2.80
N LEU A 51 6.33 11.47 1.78
CA LEU A 51 7.45 11.49 0.84
C LEU A 51 8.77 11.84 1.53
N VAL A 52 8.77 12.85 2.41
CA VAL A 52 9.97 13.22 3.18
C VAL A 52 10.42 12.09 4.10
N LEU A 53 9.49 11.41 4.77
CA LEU A 53 9.79 10.25 5.62
C LEU A 53 10.36 9.08 4.81
N ALA A 54 9.78 8.80 3.63
CA ALA A 54 10.27 7.75 2.74
C ALA A 54 11.71 8.01 2.24
N LEU A 55 12.05 9.28 2.00
CA LEU A 55 13.38 9.70 1.54
C LEU A 55 14.40 9.91 2.67
N ASN A 56 13.99 9.81 3.95
CA ASN A 56 14.86 10.12 5.08
C ASN A 56 16.16 9.28 5.08
N GLY A 57 16.07 8.01 4.68
CA GLY A 57 17.24 7.12 4.56
C GLY A 57 18.20 7.49 3.42
N LEU A 58 17.74 8.26 2.43
CA LEU A 58 18.56 8.67 1.28
C LEU A 58 19.44 9.88 1.61
N GLY A 59 19.03 10.74 2.56
CA GLY A 59 19.77 11.95 2.93
C GLY A 59 21.19 11.69 3.47
N ASN A 60 21.43 10.48 4.00
CA ASN A 60 22.74 10.05 4.53
C ASN A 60 23.51 9.13 3.56
N ALA A 61 22.98 8.83 2.37
CA ALA A 61 23.61 7.91 1.44
C ALA A 61 24.70 8.59 0.62
N THR A 62 25.96 8.12 0.74
CA THR A 62 27.04 8.59 -0.13
C THR A 62 27.00 7.90 -1.51
N PRO A 63 27.55 8.51 -2.57
CA PRO A 63 27.65 7.87 -3.88
C PRO A 63 28.32 6.49 -3.85
N GLU A 64 29.34 6.30 -3.02
CA GLU A 64 30.05 5.03 -2.85
C GLU A 64 29.16 3.97 -2.19
N MET A 65 28.37 4.36 -1.18
CA MET A 65 27.37 3.46 -0.58
C MET A 65 26.32 3.03 -1.61
N LEU A 66 25.83 3.97 -2.43
CA LEU A 66 24.84 3.67 -3.46
C LEU A 66 25.38 2.68 -4.51
N GLN A 67 26.65 2.84 -4.92
CA GLN A 67 27.29 1.90 -5.85
C GLN A 67 27.39 0.49 -5.28
N GLY A 68 27.77 0.36 -4.00
CA GLY A 68 27.80 -0.92 -3.30
C GLY A 68 26.42 -1.59 -3.17
N LEU A 69 25.34 -0.81 -3.22
CA LEU A 69 23.96 -1.29 -3.10
C LEU A 69 23.34 -1.70 -4.43
N VAL A 70 23.89 -1.33 -5.59
CA VAL A 70 23.27 -1.62 -6.91
C VAL A 70 23.02 -3.11 -7.09
N VAL A 71 24.04 -3.94 -6.85
CA VAL A 71 23.92 -5.40 -7.01
C VAL A 71 22.92 -5.99 -5.99
N PRO A 72 23.01 -5.71 -4.68
CA PRO A 72 22.00 -6.12 -3.71
C PRO A 72 20.57 -5.71 -4.08
N LEU A 73 20.37 -4.47 -4.54
CA LEU A 73 19.05 -3.96 -4.94
C LEU A 73 18.50 -4.73 -6.14
N LEU A 74 19.32 -4.98 -7.16
CA LEU A 74 18.91 -5.76 -8.33
C LEU A 74 18.52 -7.18 -7.93
N VAL A 75 19.30 -7.83 -7.06
CA VAL A 75 18.98 -9.18 -6.55
C VAL A 75 17.64 -9.16 -5.81
N VAL A 76 17.43 -8.22 -4.89
CA VAL A 76 16.18 -8.11 -4.12
C VAL A 76 14.99 -7.81 -5.03
N ILE A 77 15.14 -6.93 -6.02
CA ILE A 77 14.07 -6.61 -6.97
C ILE A 77 13.73 -7.85 -7.80
N VAL A 78 14.72 -8.50 -8.42
CA VAL A 78 14.47 -9.65 -9.30
C VAL A 78 13.85 -10.81 -8.52
N THR A 79 14.42 -11.14 -7.36
CA THR A 79 13.93 -12.24 -6.51
C THR A 79 12.57 -11.91 -5.89
N GLY A 80 12.38 -10.68 -5.41
CA GLY A 80 11.13 -10.19 -4.85
C GLY A 80 10.01 -10.20 -5.89
N VAL A 81 10.22 -9.57 -7.05
CA VAL A 81 9.25 -9.54 -8.15
C VAL A 81 8.89 -10.96 -8.60
N THR A 82 9.89 -11.82 -8.81
CA THR A 82 9.67 -13.19 -9.27
C THR A 82 8.91 -14.01 -8.22
N GLY A 83 9.34 -13.98 -6.97
CA GLY A 83 8.70 -14.70 -5.87
C GLY A 83 7.26 -14.25 -5.65
N LEU A 84 7.03 -12.93 -5.66
CA LEU A 84 5.69 -12.36 -5.53
C LEU A 84 4.81 -12.74 -6.72
N ALA A 85 5.31 -12.69 -7.95
CA ALA A 85 4.53 -13.09 -9.12
C ALA A 85 4.15 -14.57 -9.07
N LEU A 86 5.07 -15.46 -8.69
CA LEU A 86 4.81 -16.90 -8.58
C LEU A 86 3.72 -17.24 -7.57
N VAL A 87 3.60 -16.48 -6.48
CA VAL A 87 2.57 -16.68 -5.44
C VAL A 87 1.29 -15.91 -5.77
N ALA A 88 1.40 -14.67 -6.21
CA ALA A 88 0.25 -13.81 -6.44
C ALA A 88 -0.62 -14.30 -7.59
N ILE A 89 -0.05 -14.86 -8.67
CA ILE A 89 -0.83 -15.37 -9.80
C ILE A 89 -1.78 -16.51 -9.40
N PRO A 90 -1.34 -17.63 -8.78
CA PRO A 90 -2.25 -18.71 -8.40
C PRO A 90 -3.26 -18.27 -7.33
N VAL A 91 -2.84 -17.47 -6.34
CA VAL A 91 -3.74 -16.94 -5.31
C VAL A 91 -4.79 -16.02 -5.94
N GLY A 92 -4.36 -15.06 -6.76
CA GLY A 92 -5.26 -14.14 -7.45
C GLY A 92 -6.25 -14.86 -8.37
N LYS A 93 -5.82 -15.90 -9.08
CA LYS A 93 -6.72 -16.76 -9.86
C LYS A 93 -7.79 -17.42 -9.00
N ALA A 94 -7.45 -17.88 -7.79
CA ALA A 94 -8.43 -18.45 -6.86
C ALA A 94 -9.50 -17.44 -6.41
N PHE A 95 -9.18 -16.14 -6.43
CA PHE A 95 -10.12 -15.04 -6.15
C PHE A 95 -10.75 -14.42 -7.40
N GLY A 96 -10.56 -15.01 -8.59
CA GLY A 96 -11.12 -14.51 -9.84
C GLY A 96 -10.40 -13.30 -10.44
N TYR A 97 -9.23 -12.93 -9.92
CA TYR A 97 -8.44 -11.83 -10.47
C TYR A 97 -7.63 -12.25 -11.70
N SER A 98 -7.46 -11.31 -12.63
CA SER A 98 -6.54 -11.50 -13.75
C SER A 98 -5.10 -11.62 -13.23
N PRO A 99 -4.22 -12.39 -13.91
CA PRO A 99 -2.82 -12.51 -13.49
C PRO A 99 -2.11 -11.16 -13.34
N ALA A 100 -2.37 -10.21 -14.24
CA ALA A 100 -1.80 -8.88 -14.19
C ALA A 100 -2.27 -8.10 -12.95
N TYR A 101 -3.57 -8.15 -12.63
CA TYR A 101 -4.11 -7.47 -11.44
C TYR A 101 -3.59 -8.10 -10.14
N ALA A 102 -3.50 -9.43 -10.09
CA ALA A 102 -2.95 -10.15 -8.96
C ALA A 102 -1.46 -9.80 -8.71
N ILE A 103 -0.66 -9.76 -9.78
CA ILE A 103 0.73 -9.31 -9.70
C ILE A 103 0.79 -7.85 -9.22
N ALA A 104 -0.06 -6.95 -9.74
CA ALA A 104 -0.08 -5.55 -9.33
C ALA A 104 -0.37 -5.41 -7.81
N LEU A 105 -1.34 -6.17 -7.28
CA LEU A 105 -1.60 -6.23 -5.85
C LEU A 105 -0.40 -6.76 -5.05
N GLY A 106 0.26 -7.82 -5.54
CA GLY A 106 1.43 -8.42 -4.88
C GLY A 106 2.65 -7.51 -4.87
N LEU A 107 2.96 -6.85 -6.00
CA LEU A 107 4.10 -5.94 -6.14
C LEU A 107 3.94 -4.65 -5.34
N ASN A 108 2.74 -4.35 -4.87
CA ASN A 108 2.47 -3.16 -4.08
C ASN A 108 3.23 -3.17 -2.73
N CYS A 109 3.76 -4.31 -2.30
CA CYS A 109 4.70 -4.39 -1.17
C CYS A 109 6.00 -3.61 -1.39
N LEU A 110 6.35 -3.29 -2.65
CA LEU A 110 7.57 -2.56 -3.02
C LEU A 110 7.33 -1.05 -3.19
N LEU A 111 6.08 -0.60 -3.30
CA LEU A 111 5.75 0.78 -3.69
C LEU A 111 5.54 1.71 -2.49
N GLY A 112 4.85 1.22 -1.45
CA GLY A 112 4.45 2.05 -0.31
C GLY A 112 3.57 3.25 -0.68
N PHE A 113 3.25 4.08 0.31
CA PHE A 113 2.47 5.31 0.14
C PHE A 113 3.38 6.54 0.24
N PRO A 114 3.22 7.60 -0.58
CA PRO A 114 2.22 7.82 -1.64
C PRO A 114 2.47 7.23 -3.05
N PRO A 115 3.63 6.63 -3.42
CA PRO A 115 3.86 6.16 -4.79
C PRO A 115 2.76 5.22 -5.34
N ASN A 116 2.26 4.30 -4.52
CA ASN A 116 1.19 3.38 -4.95
C ASN A 116 -0.08 4.11 -5.40
N MET A 117 -0.50 5.14 -4.67
CA MET A 117 -1.66 5.96 -4.96
C MET A 117 -1.44 6.73 -6.25
N ILE A 118 -0.27 7.34 -6.43
CA ILE A 118 0.06 8.12 -7.62
C ILE A 118 0.03 7.22 -8.86
N ILE A 119 0.72 6.08 -8.83
CA ILE A 119 0.78 5.13 -9.94
C ILE A 119 -0.62 4.60 -10.27
N THR A 120 -1.44 4.28 -9.26
CA THR A 120 -2.81 3.79 -9.47
C THR A 120 -3.68 4.84 -10.17
N ASN A 121 -3.60 6.11 -9.73
CA ASN A 121 -4.31 7.21 -10.37
C ASN A 121 -3.83 7.44 -11.80
N ASP A 122 -2.51 7.38 -12.04
CA ASP A 122 -1.92 7.55 -13.37
C ASP A 122 -2.35 6.43 -14.32
N VAL A 123 -2.42 5.19 -13.85
CA VAL A 123 -2.92 4.04 -14.62
C VAL A 123 -4.41 4.18 -14.92
N ALA A 124 -5.23 4.58 -13.95
CA ALA A 124 -6.66 4.84 -14.19
C ALA A 124 -6.88 5.94 -15.22
N ARG A 125 -6.07 7.01 -15.15
CA ARG A 125 -6.10 8.12 -16.13
C ARG A 125 -5.58 7.70 -17.51
N ALA A 126 -4.61 6.81 -17.58
CA ALA A 126 -4.05 6.33 -18.84
C ALA A 126 -4.96 5.32 -19.55
N LEU A 127 -5.72 4.53 -18.80
CA LEU A 127 -6.60 3.49 -19.34
C LEU A 127 -8.05 3.95 -19.52
N GLY A 128 -8.52 4.91 -18.73
CA GLY A 128 -9.87 5.47 -18.86
C GLY A 128 -9.99 6.35 -20.11
N LYS A 129 -11.07 6.16 -20.88
CA LYS A 129 -11.32 6.95 -22.10
C LYS A 129 -11.89 8.34 -21.79
N ASP A 130 -12.58 8.46 -20.68
CA ASP A 130 -13.19 9.71 -20.20
C ASP A 130 -13.12 9.81 -18.66
N LYS A 131 -13.62 10.93 -18.13
CA LYS A 131 -13.61 11.21 -16.68
C LYS A 131 -14.49 10.28 -15.86
N VAL A 132 -15.53 9.69 -16.46
CA VAL A 132 -16.41 8.74 -15.79
C VAL A 132 -15.70 7.40 -15.67
N GLU A 133 -15.08 6.92 -16.75
CA GLU A 133 -14.32 5.67 -16.75
C GLU A 133 -13.05 5.78 -15.87
N GLU A 134 -12.34 6.90 -15.90
CA GLU A 134 -11.23 7.20 -14.97
C GLU A 134 -11.69 7.12 -13.50
N GLY A 135 -12.86 7.71 -13.19
CA GLY A 135 -13.44 7.67 -11.85
C GLY A 135 -13.79 6.26 -11.40
N TYR A 136 -14.47 5.49 -12.27
CA TYR A 136 -14.82 4.10 -12.01
C TYR A 136 -13.59 3.21 -11.75
N LEU A 137 -12.56 3.35 -12.59
CA LEU A 137 -11.30 2.61 -12.43
C LEU A 137 -10.62 2.98 -11.11
N ASN A 138 -10.58 4.26 -10.76
CA ASN A 138 -10.00 4.72 -9.49
C ASN A 138 -10.77 4.19 -8.27
N GLU A 139 -12.10 4.24 -8.29
CA GLU A 139 -12.92 3.72 -7.19
C GLU A 139 -12.75 2.21 -7.00
N ALA A 140 -12.56 1.46 -8.08
CA ALA A 140 -12.32 0.02 -8.02
C ALA A 140 -10.89 -0.35 -7.60
N MET A 141 -9.87 0.40 -8.05
CA MET A 141 -8.47 0.03 -7.86
C MET A 141 -7.83 0.64 -6.62
N LEU A 142 -8.07 1.93 -6.33
CA LEU A 142 -7.38 2.64 -5.25
C LEU A 142 -7.57 1.96 -3.89
N PRO A 143 -8.77 1.54 -3.47
CA PRO A 143 -8.94 0.89 -2.17
C PRO A 143 -8.11 -0.40 -2.07
N ASN A 144 -8.14 -1.24 -3.11
CA ASN A 144 -7.42 -2.51 -3.13
C ASN A 144 -5.90 -2.30 -3.12
N MET A 145 -5.40 -1.32 -3.89
CA MET A 145 -3.97 -1.00 -3.92
C MET A 145 -3.50 -0.43 -2.58
N LEU A 146 -4.27 0.45 -1.94
CA LEU A 146 -3.88 0.98 -0.63
C LEU A 146 -3.86 -0.13 0.43
N ILE A 147 -4.91 -0.95 0.51
CA ILE A 147 -5.00 -2.05 1.47
C ILE A 147 -3.86 -3.05 1.28
N ALA A 148 -3.54 -3.43 0.03
CA ALA A 148 -2.45 -4.34 -0.26
C ALA A 148 -1.12 -3.87 0.34
N GLY A 149 -0.79 -2.57 0.20
CA GLY A 149 0.44 -2.01 0.76
C GLY A 149 0.45 -1.95 2.29
N PHE A 150 -0.68 -1.63 2.91
CA PHE A 150 -0.78 -1.64 4.37
C PHE A 150 -0.63 -3.05 4.95
N VAL A 151 -1.25 -4.06 4.33
CA VAL A 151 -1.20 -5.45 4.79
C VAL A 151 0.24 -5.98 4.74
N THR A 152 0.99 -5.70 3.68
CA THR A 152 2.35 -6.22 3.52
C THR A 152 3.30 -5.69 4.59
N VAL A 153 3.26 -4.38 4.88
CA VAL A 153 4.10 -3.76 5.93
C VAL A 153 3.69 -4.28 7.31
N SER A 154 2.40 -4.51 7.51
CA SER A 154 1.86 -5.00 8.79
C SER A 154 2.29 -6.43 9.09
N ILE A 155 2.18 -7.34 8.11
CA ILE A 155 2.64 -8.73 8.27
C ILE A 155 4.15 -8.78 8.42
N GLY A 156 4.90 -8.03 7.60
CA GLY A 156 6.34 -7.94 7.72
C GLY A 156 6.77 -7.48 9.12
N SER A 157 6.10 -6.48 9.68
CA SER A 157 6.37 -6.01 11.04
C SER A 157 6.10 -7.07 12.11
N VAL A 158 5.04 -7.89 11.98
CA VAL A 158 4.76 -8.95 12.95
C VAL A 158 5.81 -10.05 12.85
N VAL A 159 6.10 -10.54 11.64
CA VAL A 159 7.08 -11.63 11.43
C VAL A 159 8.49 -11.23 11.84
N LEU A 160 8.88 -9.95 11.64
CA LEU A 160 10.22 -9.46 12.02
C LEU A 160 10.32 -9.07 13.49
N ALA A 161 9.21 -8.74 14.15
CA ALA A 161 9.19 -8.37 15.56
C ALA A 161 8.83 -9.54 16.51
N SER A 162 8.48 -10.71 15.95
CA SER A 162 8.31 -11.98 16.68
C SER A 162 9.56 -12.83 16.62
#